data_AF-A0A814LE04-F1
#
_entry.id   AF-A0A814LE04-F1
#
_cell.length_a   1.000
_cell.length_b   1.000
_cell.length_c   1.000
_cell.angle_alpha   90.00
_cell.angle_beta   90.00
_cell.angle_gamma   90.00
#
_symmetry.space_group_name_H-M   'P 1'
#
loop_
_entity.id
_entity.type
_entity.pdbx_description
1 polymer ?
#
loop_
_entity_poly.entity_id
_entity_poly.type
_entity_poly.pdbx_seq_one_letter_code
_entity_poly.pdbx_strand_id
1 'polypeptide(L)'
;MFINGIPLKQVDHENDLKLNTKVRHNDSLVNELLQSIDMFRRDNRDFPRRVNKREDFTSQQRQFQNEMLYAHNFYRSYYCAQPLTLDDELNRSAQRFAQKLADTNQFQHSGTPGVGENLYWASGMQINGYNAPIAWYQEIKDYNFNNGGFSMSTGHFTQLVWRNTKRLGVGVAYTNGGQSVYIVAQYFPPGNYQGQYQENVRQQGNC
;
A
#
# COMPACT_ATOMS: atom_id res chain seq x y z
N MET A 1 4.21 -5.50 41.04
CA MET A 1 4.85 -4.18 40.80
C MET A 1 4.35 -3.71 39.44
N PHE A 2 3.62 -2.60 39.39
CA PHE A 2 2.98 -2.08 38.18
C PHE A 2 3.82 -0.94 37.59
N ILE A 3 3.90 -0.85 36.26
CA ILE A 3 4.30 0.37 35.55
C ILE A 3 3.25 0.60 34.46
N ASN A 4 2.59 1.76 34.47
CA ASN A 4 1.61 2.21 33.46
C ASN A 4 0.39 1.31 33.17
N GLY A 5 -0.19 0.66 34.19
CA GLY A 5 -1.58 0.18 34.12
C GLY A 5 -1.90 -0.98 33.17
N ILE A 6 -0.90 -1.66 32.59
CA ILE A 6 -1.12 -2.86 31.76
C ILE A 6 -0.85 -4.12 32.62
N PRO A 7 -1.75 -5.11 32.69
CA PRO A 7 -1.48 -6.36 33.38
C PRO A 7 -0.43 -7.18 32.61
N LEU A 8 0.62 -7.64 33.31
CA LEU A 8 1.53 -8.66 32.80
C LEU A 8 0.74 -9.96 32.59
N LYS A 9 0.38 -10.29 31.35
CA LYS A 9 -0.15 -11.61 31.02
C LYS A 9 1.00 -12.63 31.07
N GLN A 10 0.80 -13.70 31.83
CA GLN A 10 1.61 -14.92 31.77
C GLN A 10 1.82 -15.33 30.31
N VAL A 11 3.07 -15.57 29.95
CA VAL A 11 3.49 -16.00 28.62
C VAL A 11 3.14 -17.48 28.47
N ASP A 12 2.18 -17.77 27.60
CA ASP A 12 1.79 -19.12 27.21
C ASP A 12 2.67 -19.51 26.00
N HIS A 13 3.64 -20.41 26.20
CA HIS A 13 4.71 -20.72 25.24
C HIS A 13 4.22 -21.27 23.88
N GLU A 14 2.98 -21.77 23.78
CA GLU A 14 2.40 -22.24 22.51
C GLU A 14 1.90 -21.10 21.59
N ASN A 15 1.59 -19.93 22.15
CA ASN A 15 1.19 -18.76 21.35
C ASN A 15 2.39 -18.01 20.75
N ASP A 16 3.57 -18.11 21.39
CA ASP A 16 4.81 -17.48 20.91
C ASP A 16 5.33 -18.13 19.61
N LEU A 17 5.18 -19.44 19.43
CA LEU A 17 5.59 -20.11 18.19
C LEU A 17 4.75 -19.68 16.97
N LYS A 18 3.45 -19.41 17.17
CA LYS A 18 2.54 -18.92 16.12
C LYS A 18 2.71 -17.43 15.84
N LEU A 19 2.98 -16.60 16.86
CA LEU A 19 3.32 -15.19 16.67
C LEU A 19 4.67 -15.04 15.95
N ASN A 20 5.67 -15.83 16.34
CA ASN A 20 7.04 -15.73 15.83
C ASN A 20 7.19 -16.30 14.40
N THR A 21 6.27 -17.12 13.92
CA THR A 21 6.18 -17.51 12.49
C THR A 21 5.46 -16.46 11.65
N LYS A 22 4.38 -15.85 12.19
CA LYS A 22 3.62 -14.79 11.50
C LYS A 22 4.44 -13.51 11.30
N VAL A 23 5.27 -13.13 12.28
CA VAL A 23 6.21 -12.00 12.15
C VAL A 23 7.31 -12.30 11.12
N ARG A 24 7.90 -13.51 11.14
CA ARG A 24 8.96 -13.91 10.20
C ARG A 24 8.49 -13.98 8.73
N HIS A 25 7.25 -14.39 8.47
CA HIS A 25 6.72 -14.44 7.10
C HIS A 25 6.40 -13.06 6.52
N ASN A 26 6.01 -12.09 7.35
CA ASN A 26 5.73 -10.74 6.88
C ASN A 26 7.01 -10.03 6.42
N ASP A 27 8.13 -10.26 7.13
CA ASP A 27 9.45 -9.82 6.70
C ASP A 27 9.89 -10.53 5.41
N SER A 28 9.50 -11.80 5.19
CA SER A 28 9.83 -12.55 3.97
C SER A 28 9.33 -11.87 2.71
N LEU A 29 8.03 -11.53 2.61
CA LEU A 29 7.48 -10.93 1.39
C LEU A 29 7.95 -9.49 1.16
N VAL A 30 8.26 -8.74 2.23
CA VAL A 30 8.93 -7.44 2.09
C VAL A 30 10.34 -7.64 1.52
N ASN A 31 11.10 -8.62 2.02
CA ASN A 31 12.44 -8.92 1.52
C ASN A 31 12.43 -9.45 0.08
N GLU A 32 11.48 -10.30 -0.28
CA GLU A 32 11.29 -10.81 -1.64
C GLU A 32 10.98 -9.68 -2.63
N LEU A 33 10.11 -8.73 -2.24
CA LEU A 33 9.86 -7.53 -3.03
C LEU A 33 11.14 -6.70 -3.22
N LEU A 34 11.91 -6.49 -2.15
CA LEU A 34 13.16 -5.71 -2.25
C LEU A 34 14.20 -6.39 -3.16
N GLN A 35 14.29 -7.71 -3.12
CA GLN A 35 15.16 -8.49 -4.01
C GLN A 35 14.70 -8.41 -5.46
N SER A 36 13.39 -8.51 -5.73
CA SER A 36 12.85 -8.42 -7.09
C SER A 36 13.05 -7.02 -7.70
N ILE A 37 12.93 -5.97 -6.89
CA ILE A 37 13.23 -4.58 -7.28
C ILE A 37 14.70 -4.41 -7.63
N ASP A 38 15.62 -4.94 -6.81
CA ASP A 38 17.06 -4.83 -7.07
C ASP A 38 17.44 -5.55 -8.38
N MET A 39 16.87 -6.74 -8.61
CA MET A 39 17.03 -7.47 -9.87
C MET A 39 16.55 -6.64 -11.07
N PHE A 40 15.32 -6.10 -11.01
CA PHE A 40 14.76 -5.29 -12.08
C PHE A 40 15.57 -4.02 -12.37
N ARG A 41 16.11 -3.36 -11.33
CA ARG A 41 16.95 -2.17 -11.48
C ARG A 41 18.31 -2.48 -12.11
N ARG A 42 18.87 -3.66 -11.87
CA ARG A 42 20.14 -4.09 -12.49
C ARG A 42 19.98 -4.31 -13.98
N ASP A 43 18.86 -4.89 -14.41
CA ASP A 43 18.60 -5.23 -15.82
C ASP A 43 18.17 -4.02 -16.68
N ASN A 44 17.57 -2.99 -16.09
CA ASN A 44 17.05 -1.80 -16.81
C ASN A 44 18.01 -0.60 -16.86
N ARG A 45 19.32 -0.79 -16.68
CA ARG A 45 20.30 0.31 -16.73
C ARG A 45 20.49 0.97 -18.10
N ASP A 46 19.97 0.40 -19.19
CA ASP A 46 20.21 0.87 -20.56
C ASP A 46 18.95 1.13 -21.43
N PHE A 47 17.81 1.53 -20.84
CA PHE A 47 16.61 1.86 -21.64
C PHE A 47 16.47 3.37 -21.94
N PRO A 48 16.68 3.83 -23.19
CA PRO A 48 16.37 5.20 -23.58
C PRO A 48 14.85 5.41 -23.61
N ARG A 49 14.35 6.36 -22.82
CA ARG A 49 12.94 6.80 -22.84
C ARG A 49 12.66 7.55 -24.14
N ARG A 50 12.02 6.89 -25.11
CA ARG A 50 11.37 7.59 -26.24
C ARG A 50 10.12 8.27 -25.72
N VAL A 51 10.16 9.60 -25.58
CA VAL A 51 9.03 10.42 -25.17
C VAL A 51 8.14 10.67 -26.37
N ASN A 52 6.89 10.18 -26.33
CA ASN A 52 5.87 10.54 -27.30
C ASN A 52 5.04 11.72 -26.78
N LYS A 53 4.75 12.67 -27.67
CA LYS A 53 4.10 13.95 -27.39
C LYS A 53 2.61 13.72 -27.03
N ARG A 54 2.27 14.04 -25.77
CA ARG A 54 0.95 14.13 -25.08
C ARG A 54 0.85 13.14 -23.89
N GLU A 55 1.77 13.24 -22.92
CA GLU A 55 1.59 12.55 -21.63
C GLU A 55 0.86 13.47 -20.64
N ASP A 56 -0.24 12.99 -20.07
CA ASP A 56 -0.98 13.65 -18.97
C ASP A 56 -0.18 13.68 -17.65
N PHE A 57 0.94 12.95 -17.57
CA PHE A 57 1.79 12.80 -16.40
C PHE A 57 3.25 13.06 -16.75
N THR A 58 4.03 13.58 -15.82
CA THR A 58 5.49 13.65 -16.00
C THR A 58 6.10 12.25 -15.98
N SER A 59 7.29 12.12 -16.58
CA SER A 59 8.00 10.83 -16.59
C SER A 59 8.30 10.32 -15.17
N GLN A 60 8.47 11.21 -14.19
CA GLN A 60 8.65 10.90 -12.78
C GLN A 60 7.34 10.40 -12.14
N GLN A 61 6.21 11.07 -12.41
CA GLN A 61 4.90 10.62 -11.94
C GLN A 61 4.55 9.24 -12.50
N ARG A 62 4.78 9.03 -13.80
CA ARG A 62 4.54 7.73 -14.45
C ARG A 62 5.42 6.64 -13.86
N GLN A 63 6.71 6.92 -13.63
CA GLN A 63 7.58 5.97 -12.94
C GLN A 63 7.04 5.63 -11.55
N PHE A 64 6.70 6.63 -10.75
CA PHE A 64 6.17 6.44 -9.40
C PHE A 64 4.87 5.60 -9.39
N GLN A 65 3.95 5.88 -10.34
CA GLN A 65 2.72 5.13 -10.55
C GLN A 65 3.00 3.65 -10.89
N ASN A 66 3.99 3.39 -11.75
CA ASN A 66 4.38 2.02 -12.12
C ASN A 66 5.04 1.27 -10.96
N GLU A 67 5.90 1.93 -10.16
CA GLU A 67 6.51 1.34 -8.96
C GLU A 67 5.44 0.94 -7.93
N MET A 68 4.46 1.82 -7.71
CA MET A 68 3.29 1.53 -6.86
C MET A 68 2.48 0.36 -7.41
N LEU A 69 2.14 0.36 -8.70
CA LEU A 69 1.39 -0.73 -9.33
C LEU A 69 2.13 -2.07 -9.18
N TYR A 70 3.44 -2.07 -9.40
CA TYR A 70 4.28 -3.26 -9.26
C TYR A 70 4.21 -3.82 -7.85
N ALA A 71 4.42 -3.00 -6.81
CA ALA A 71 4.35 -3.47 -5.42
C ALA A 71 2.97 -3.99 -5.04
N HIS A 72 1.89 -3.31 -5.48
CA HIS A 72 0.53 -3.80 -5.26
C HIS A 72 0.34 -5.18 -5.88
N ASN A 73 0.71 -5.34 -7.16
CA ASN A 73 0.52 -6.58 -7.89
C ASN A 73 1.42 -7.71 -7.39
N PHE A 74 2.63 -7.37 -6.90
CA PHE A 74 3.50 -8.30 -6.20
C PHE A 74 2.81 -8.86 -4.96
N TYR A 75 2.30 -8.03 -4.06
CA TYR A 75 1.61 -8.56 -2.87
C TYR A 75 0.33 -9.30 -3.23
N ARG A 76 -0.49 -8.76 -4.13
CA ARG A 76 -1.78 -9.34 -4.54
C ARG A 76 -1.67 -10.76 -5.08
N SER A 77 -0.57 -11.11 -5.76
CA SER A 77 -0.37 -12.46 -6.29
C SER A 77 -0.39 -13.52 -5.18
N TYR A 78 0.17 -13.21 -4.01
CA TYR A 78 0.19 -14.14 -2.86
C TYR A 78 -1.19 -14.31 -2.20
N TYR A 79 -2.16 -13.43 -2.47
CA TYR A 79 -3.51 -13.46 -1.89
C TYR A 79 -4.60 -13.87 -2.89
N CYS A 80 -4.21 -14.42 -4.04
CA CYS A 80 -5.11 -14.79 -5.14
C CYS A 80 -6.01 -13.64 -5.59
N ALA A 81 -5.50 -12.42 -5.46
CA ALA A 81 -6.14 -11.21 -5.93
C ALA A 81 -5.60 -10.91 -7.34
N GLN A 82 -6.51 -10.71 -8.29
CA GLN A 82 -6.13 -10.41 -9.68
C GLN A 82 -5.31 -9.11 -9.73
N PRO A 83 -4.32 -8.98 -10.65
CA PRO A 83 -3.53 -7.78 -10.76
C PRO A 83 -4.40 -6.57 -11.07
N LEU A 84 -4.06 -5.44 -10.45
CA LEU A 84 -4.64 -4.14 -10.76
C LEU A 84 -4.06 -3.59 -12.06
N THR A 85 -4.80 -2.68 -12.68
CA THR A 85 -4.32 -1.79 -13.74
C THR A 85 -4.32 -0.35 -13.27
N LEU A 86 -3.41 0.48 -13.79
CA LEU A 86 -3.48 1.92 -13.58
C LEU A 86 -4.69 2.50 -14.33
N ASP A 87 -5.36 3.45 -13.69
CA ASP A 87 -6.46 4.21 -14.27
C ASP A 87 -6.11 5.70 -14.23
N ASP A 88 -6.10 6.35 -15.39
CA ASP A 88 -5.62 7.72 -15.51
C ASP A 88 -6.58 8.75 -14.91
N GLU A 89 -7.88 8.45 -14.80
CA GLU A 89 -8.83 9.32 -14.07
C GLU A 89 -8.58 9.25 -12.56
N LEU A 90 -8.38 8.05 -12.02
CA LEU A 90 -8.00 7.86 -10.63
C LEU A 90 -6.62 8.47 -10.34
N ASN A 91 -5.65 8.35 -11.25
CA ASN A 91 -4.33 9.00 -11.12
C ASN A 91 -4.47 10.52 -11.04
N ARG A 92 -5.27 11.14 -11.92
CA ARG A 92 -5.53 12.59 -11.87
C ARG A 92 -6.21 13.00 -10.55
N SER A 93 -7.19 12.21 -10.10
CA SER A 93 -7.90 12.46 -8.84
C SER A 93 -6.96 12.37 -7.63
N ALA A 94 -6.22 11.27 -7.52
CA ALA A 94 -5.24 11.04 -6.45
C ALA A 94 -4.14 12.10 -6.46
N GLN A 95 -3.63 12.51 -7.63
CA GLN A 95 -2.60 13.53 -7.75
C GLN A 95 -3.09 14.91 -7.30
N ARG A 96 -4.30 15.32 -7.69
CA ARG A 96 -4.92 16.56 -7.19
C ARG A 96 -5.08 16.52 -5.68
N PHE A 97 -5.50 15.38 -5.13
CA PHE A 97 -5.70 15.26 -3.71
C PHE A 97 -4.38 15.24 -2.92
N ALA A 98 -3.35 14.55 -3.43
CA ALA A 98 -2.01 14.59 -2.84
C ALA A 98 -1.48 16.03 -2.76
N GLN A 99 -1.65 16.82 -3.84
CA GLN A 99 -1.28 18.23 -3.85
C GLN A 99 -2.05 19.03 -2.78
N LYS A 100 -3.36 18.82 -2.66
CA LYS A 100 -4.17 19.44 -1.60
C LYS A 100 -3.62 19.11 -0.21
N LEU A 101 -3.30 17.85 0.08
CA LEU A 101 -2.76 17.45 1.39
C LEU A 101 -1.41 18.14 1.67
N ALA A 102 -0.55 18.24 0.66
CA ALA A 102 0.74 18.91 0.74
C ALA A 102 0.62 20.44 0.93
N ASP A 103 -0.36 21.07 0.29
CA ASP A 103 -0.62 22.52 0.40
C ASP A 103 -1.21 22.87 1.76
N THR A 104 -2.10 22.03 2.30
CA THR A 104 -2.80 22.28 3.56
C THR A 104 -2.14 21.67 4.79
N ASN A 105 -1.12 20.82 4.61
CA ASN A 105 -0.51 19.99 5.66
C ASN A 105 -1.55 19.17 6.47
N GLN A 106 -2.59 18.67 5.81
CA GLN A 106 -3.62 17.86 6.45
C GLN A 106 -3.43 16.40 6.05
N PHE A 107 -3.61 15.48 7.01
CA PHE A 107 -3.56 14.03 6.75
C PHE A 107 -4.93 13.43 7.01
N GLN A 108 -5.81 13.55 6.02
CA GLN A 108 -7.19 13.08 6.07
C GLN A 108 -7.66 12.58 4.72
N HIS A 109 -8.64 11.67 4.73
CA HIS A 109 -9.22 11.12 3.51
C HIS A 109 -9.96 12.17 2.68
N SER A 110 -10.01 11.95 1.36
CA SER A 110 -10.69 12.85 0.41
C SER A 110 -12.20 12.84 0.56
N GLY A 111 -12.76 11.73 1.04
CA GLY A 111 -14.20 11.50 1.06
C GLY A 111 -14.80 11.34 -0.35
N THR A 112 -13.99 11.06 -1.37
CA THR A 112 -14.44 10.87 -2.76
C THR A 112 -15.46 9.72 -2.82
N PRO A 113 -16.73 9.96 -3.18
CA PRO A 113 -17.75 8.93 -3.18
C PRO A 113 -17.43 7.79 -4.15
N GLY A 114 -17.59 6.54 -3.70
CA GLY A 114 -17.41 5.36 -4.55
C GLY A 114 -15.96 5.02 -4.91
N VAL A 115 -14.97 5.60 -4.21
CA VAL A 115 -13.54 5.35 -4.42
C VAL A 115 -12.91 4.92 -3.10
N GLY A 116 -12.17 3.81 -3.11
CA GLY A 116 -11.37 3.39 -1.94
C GLY A 116 -10.10 4.22 -1.86
N GLU A 117 -9.51 4.40 -0.68
CA GLU A 117 -8.35 5.27 -0.54
C GLU A 117 -7.38 4.81 0.56
N ASN A 118 -6.09 4.78 0.24
CA ASN A 118 -5.01 4.66 1.20
C ASN A 118 -4.16 5.94 1.15
N LEU A 119 -3.73 6.41 2.33
CA LEU A 119 -2.85 7.57 2.45
C LEU A 119 -1.52 7.15 3.08
N TYR A 120 -0.46 7.84 2.69
CA TYR A 120 0.84 7.71 3.32
C TYR A 120 1.50 9.07 3.44
N TRP A 121 2.20 9.28 4.54
CA TRP A 121 2.94 10.51 4.81
C TRP A 121 4.32 10.19 5.37
N ALA A 122 5.31 10.96 4.95
CA ALA A 122 6.65 10.92 5.51
C ALA A 122 7.28 12.32 5.52
N SER A 123 8.30 12.50 6.36
CA SER A 123 9.11 13.72 6.43
C SER A 123 10.59 13.40 6.42
N GLY A 124 11.40 14.29 5.84
CA GLY A 124 12.87 14.23 5.92
C GLY A 124 13.52 13.14 5.07
N MET A 125 12.80 12.56 4.10
CA MET A 125 13.35 11.55 3.20
C MET A 125 12.77 11.69 1.79
N GLN A 126 13.61 11.42 0.78
CA GLN A 126 13.13 11.15 -0.58
C GLN A 126 12.53 9.74 -0.61
N ILE A 127 11.34 9.63 -1.20
CA ILE A 127 10.63 8.37 -1.32
C ILE A 127 10.39 7.99 -2.78
N ASN A 128 10.31 6.69 -3.01
CA ASN A 128 9.91 6.11 -4.29
C ASN A 128 8.55 5.40 -4.14
N GLY A 129 8.02 4.85 -5.23
CA GLY A 129 6.69 4.23 -5.25
C GLY A 129 6.59 2.92 -4.46
N TYR A 130 7.67 2.40 -3.90
CA TYR A 130 7.66 1.16 -3.11
C TYR A 130 7.43 1.41 -1.62
N ASN A 131 7.73 2.61 -1.12
CA ASN A 131 7.68 2.91 0.31
C ASN A 131 6.28 2.77 0.91
N ALA A 132 5.26 3.35 0.28
CA ALA A 132 3.89 3.30 0.82
C ALA A 132 3.27 1.89 0.79
N PRO A 133 3.35 1.11 -0.31
CA PRO A 133 2.82 -0.25 -0.34
C PRO A 133 3.49 -1.19 0.67
N ILE A 134 4.80 -1.04 0.91
CA ILE A 134 5.50 -1.81 1.96
C ILE A 134 4.91 -1.49 3.33
N ALA A 135 4.74 -0.21 3.67
CA ALA A 135 4.17 0.20 4.95
C ALA A 135 2.72 -0.28 5.13
N TRP A 136 1.89 -0.14 4.09
CA TRP A 136 0.51 -0.62 4.09
C TRP A 136 0.43 -2.13 4.21
N TYR A 137 1.32 -2.87 3.55
CA TYR A 137 1.37 -4.33 3.63
C TYR A 137 1.72 -4.81 5.04
N GLN A 138 2.64 -4.14 5.75
CA GLN A 138 3.08 -4.53 7.10
C GLN A 138 1.96 -4.61 8.15
N GLU A 139 0.82 -3.97 7.89
CA GLU A 139 -0.40 -4.09 8.71
C GLU A 139 -0.96 -5.52 8.81
N ILE A 140 -0.59 -6.40 7.87
CA ILE A 140 -0.99 -7.81 7.90
C ILE A 140 -0.68 -8.52 9.24
N LYS A 141 0.37 -8.08 9.95
CA LYS A 141 0.73 -8.63 11.27
C LYS A 141 -0.44 -8.56 12.26
N ASP A 142 -1.29 -7.55 12.12
CA ASP A 142 -2.43 -7.27 12.98
C ASP A 142 -3.75 -7.82 12.40
N TYR A 143 -3.76 -8.35 11.16
CA TYR A 143 -4.98 -8.87 10.53
C TYR A 143 -5.33 -10.29 10.98
N ASN A 144 -6.60 -10.49 11.35
CA ASN A 144 -7.15 -11.78 11.72
C ASN A 144 -7.98 -12.36 10.56
N PHE A 145 -7.36 -13.27 9.79
CA PHE A 145 -8.01 -13.93 8.66
C PHE A 145 -9.21 -14.83 9.03
N ASN A 146 -9.33 -15.28 10.27
CA ASN A 146 -10.43 -16.17 10.67
C ASN A 146 -11.75 -15.39 10.79
N ASN A 147 -11.70 -14.22 11.41
CA ASN A 147 -12.88 -13.38 11.61
C ASN A 147 -13.05 -12.33 10.49
N GLY A 148 -11.93 -11.89 9.90
CA GLY A 148 -11.90 -10.74 9.00
C GLY A 148 -12.40 -9.46 9.66
N GLY A 149 -12.64 -8.43 8.86
CA GLY A 149 -13.26 -7.19 9.29
C GLY A 149 -12.34 -5.97 9.24
N PHE A 150 -12.94 -4.80 9.45
CA PHE A 150 -12.23 -3.54 9.51
C PHE A 150 -11.52 -3.35 10.85
N SER A 151 -10.27 -2.87 10.80
CA SER A 151 -9.66 -2.15 11.91
C SER A 151 -8.86 -0.96 11.36
N MET A 152 -8.68 0.06 12.19
CA MET A 152 -7.81 1.19 11.87
C MET A 152 -6.34 0.78 11.64
N SER A 153 -5.94 -0.41 12.13
CA SER A 153 -4.57 -0.95 11.99
C SER A 153 -4.39 -1.87 10.79
N THR A 154 -5.46 -2.19 10.04
CA THR A 154 -5.43 -3.17 8.93
C THR A 154 -6.14 -2.70 7.66
N GLY A 155 -6.71 -1.50 7.70
CA GLY A 155 -7.48 -0.92 6.60
C GLY A 155 -6.66 -0.75 5.32
N HIS A 156 -5.38 -0.41 5.43
CA HIS A 156 -4.55 -0.23 4.25
C HIS A 156 -4.16 -1.57 3.62
N PHE A 157 -3.76 -2.55 4.43
CA PHE A 157 -3.49 -3.91 3.96
C PHE A 157 -4.70 -4.52 3.26
N THR A 158 -5.86 -4.47 3.92
CA THR A 158 -7.10 -5.07 3.39
C THR A 158 -7.52 -4.45 2.06
N GLN A 159 -7.40 -3.13 1.90
CA GLN A 159 -7.64 -2.47 0.61
C GLN A 159 -6.61 -2.87 -0.47
N LEU A 160 -5.33 -2.97 -0.11
CA LEU A 160 -4.25 -3.34 -1.03
C LEU A 160 -4.50 -4.71 -1.68
N VAL A 161 -4.90 -5.70 -0.87
CA VAL A 161 -5.14 -7.08 -1.33
C VAL A 161 -6.60 -7.38 -1.70
N TRP A 162 -7.48 -6.38 -1.67
CA TRP A 162 -8.91 -6.57 -1.91
C TRP A 162 -9.19 -7.18 -3.29
N ARG A 163 -9.73 -8.40 -3.33
CA ARG A 163 -9.88 -9.21 -4.55
C ARG A 163 -10.75 -8.55 -5.62
N ASN A 164 -11.83 -7.88 -5.21
CA ASN A 164 -12.76 -7.25 -6.13
C ASN A 164 -12.27 -5.91 -6.69
N THR A 165 -11.26 -5.27 -6.09
CA THR A 165 -10.62 -4.07 -6.65
C THR A 165 -9.91 -4.42 -7.96
N LYS A 166 -10.04 -3.57 -8.98
CA LYS A 166 -9.49 -3.79 -10.34
C LYS A 166 -8.55 -2.69 -10.80
N ARG A 167 -8.77 -1.47 -10.35
CA ARG A 167 -8.08 -0.27 -10.84
C ARG A 167 -7.42 0.49 -9.70
N LEU A 168 -6.27 1.07 -10.00
CA LEU A 168 -5.45 1.86 -9.09
C LEU A 168 -5.17 3.24 -9.70
N GLY A 169 -5.35 4.29 -8.92
CA GLY A 169 -4.80 5.62 -9.19
C GLY A 169 -3.83 6.03 -8.11
N VAL A 170 -2.77 6.74 -8.47
CA VAL A 170 -1.73 7.18 -7.55
C VAL A 170 -1.38 8.63 -7.77
N GLY A 171 -1.29 9.37 -6.66
CA GLY A 171 -0.77 10.72 -6.58
C GLY A 171 0.36 10.82 -5.56
N VAL A 172 1.33 11.70 -5.83
CA VAL A 172 2.41 12.03 -4.90
C VAL A 172 2.69 13.53 -4.95
N ALA A 173 2.78 14.18 -3.79
CA ALA A 173 3.12 15.60 -3.71
C ALA A 173 3.99 15.89 -2.48
N TYR A 174 4.94 16.79 -2.66
CA TYR A 174 5.80 17.29 -1.58
C TYR A 174 5.26 18.64 -1.09
N THR A 175 5.40 18.89 0.21
CA THR A 175 5.08 20.20 0.81
C THR A 175 5.98 21.29 0.23
N ASN A 176 5.55 22.55 0.37
CA ASN A 176 6.39 23.70 0.05
C ASN A 176 7.72 23.61 0.84
N GLY A 177 8.84 23.60 0.13
CA GLY A 177 10.17 23.40 0.71
C GLY A 177 10.64 21.95 0.77
N GLY A 178 9.83 20.98 0.33
CA GLY A 178 10.25 19.58 0.12
C GLY A 178 10.48 18.77 1.40
N GLN A 179 9.97 19.25 2.55
CA GLN A 179 10.24 18.64 3.86
C GLN A 179 9.39 17.40 4.13
N SER A 180 8.17 17.37 3.61
CA SER A 180 7.23 16.28 3.77
C SER A 180 6.64 15.88 2.44
N VAL A 181 6.14 14.65 2.38
CA VAL A 181 5.56 14.05 1.19
C VAL A 181 4.28 13.33 1.55
N TYR A 182 3.28 13.49 0.70
CA TYR A 182 1.97 12.85 0.78
C TYR A 182 1.79 11.96 -0.44
N ILE A 183 1.42 10.70 -0.20
CA ILE A 183 1.01 9.76 -1.24
C ILE A 183 -0.46 9.42 -1.03
N VAL A 184 -1.20 9.41 -2.13
CA VAL A 184 -2.59 9.00 -2.20
C VAL A 184 -2.68 7.84 -3.18
N ALA A 185 -3.25 6.72 -2.76
CA ALA A 185 -3.69 5.65 -3.65
C ALA A 185 -5.21 5.56 -3.64
N GLN A 186 -5.83 5.58 -4.81
CA GLN A 186 -7.27 5.46 -5.00
C GLN A 186 -7.61 4.17 -5.73
N TYR A 187 -8.68 3.50 -5.29
CA TYR A 187 -9.01 2.13 -5.71
C TYR A 187 -10.44 2.06 -6.25
N PHE A 188 -10.61 1.30 -7.35
CA PHE A 188 -11.93 1.03 -7.89
C PHE A 188 -12.11 -0.43 -8.36
N PRO A 189 -13.24 -1.10 -8.04
CA PRO A 189 -14.20 -0.72 -7.00
C PRO A 189 -13.54 -0.56 -5.62
N PRO A 190 -14.15 0.20 -4.68
CA PRO A 190 -13.62 0.34 -3.33
C PRO A 190 -13.56 -1.01 -2.61
N GLY A 191 -12.55 -1.17 -1.75
CA GLY A 191 -12.49 -2.27 -0.80
C GLY A 191 -13.14 -1.91 0.53
N ASN A 192 -12.85 -2.71 1.54
CA ASN A 192 -13.22 -2.46 2.94
C ASN A 192 -14.74 -2.33 3.17
N TYR A 193 -15.54 -3.01 2.37
CA TYR A 193 -16.98 -3.13 2.61
C TYR A 193 -17.26 -4.08 3.77
N GLN A 194 -18.00 -3.59 4.76
CA GLN A 194 -18.43 -4.39 5.90
C GLN A 194 -19.23 -5.62 5.42
N GLY A 195 -18.90 -6.79 5.97
CA GLY A 195 -19.50 -8.07 5.58
C GLY A 195 -18.86 -8.74 4.36
N GLN A 196 -17.91 -8.09 3.67
CA GLN A 196 -17.26 -8.62 2.46
C GLN A 196 -15.77 -8.97 2.66
N TYR A 197 -15.27 -8.96 3.89
CA TYR A 197 -13.84 -9.17 4.16
C TYR A 197 -13.36 -10.60 3.84
N GLN A 198 -14.09 -11.63 4.27
CA GLN A 198 -13.66 -13.02 4.10
C GLN A 198 -13.61 -13.46 2.63
N GLU A 199 -14.47 -12.90 1.79
CA GLU A 199 -14.47 -13.17 0.34
C GLU A 199 -13.37 -12.42 -0.43
N ASN A 200 -12.92 -11.27 0.09
CA ASN A 200 -12.01 -10.36 -0.59
C ASN A 200 -10.58 -10.33 -0.04
N VAL A 201 -10.36 -10.74 1.20
CA VAL A 201 -9.05 -10.76 1.87
C VAL A 201 -8.75 -12.19 2.28
N ARG A 202 -8.20 -12.95 1.34
CA ARG A 202 -7.87 -14.37 1.52
C ARG A 202 -6.55 -14.52 2.28
N GLN A 203 -6.30 -15.72 2.82
CA GLN A 203 -4.97 -16.07 3.31
C GLN A 203 -4.00 -16.24 2.14
N GLN A 204 -2.70 -16.22 2.45
CA GLN A 204 -1.67 -16.52 1.45
C GLN A 204 -1.88 -17.92 0.86
N GLY A 205 -1.70 -18.06 -0.44
CA GLY A 205 -1.83 -19.35 -1.11
C GLY A 205 -1.21 -19.35 -2.50
N ASN A 206 -1.11 -20.54 -3.08
CA ASN A 206 -0.66 -20.69 -4.47
C ASN A 206 -1.81 -20.35 -5.41
N CYS A 207 -1.57 -19.34 -6.23
CA CYS A 207 -2.43 -18.78 -7.27
C CYS A 207 -1.57 -18.71 -8.54
#